data_AF-A0A3M1UKP2-F1
#
_entry.id   AF-A0A3M1UKP2-F1
#
_cell.length_a   1.000
_cell.length_b   1.000
_cell.length_c   1.000
_cell.angle_alpha   90.00
_cell.angle_beta   90.00
_cell.angle_gamma   90.00
#
_symmetry.space_group_name_H-M   'P 1'
#
loop_
_entity.id
_entity.type
_entity.pdbx_description
1 polymer ?
#
loop_
_entity_poly.entity_id
_entity_poly.type
_entity_poly.pdbx_seq_one_letter_code
_entity_poly.pdbx_strand_id
1 'polypeptide(L)'
;MIQGIEIFTGLLFTILCVLMFQISFMGLCLAFILLAVMHHIPWENRIIQVLVYLPFALILLGVSLGAMSAFGMQTVFFGYGFHF
;
A
#
# COMPACT_ATOMS: atom_id res chain seq x y z
N MET A 1 21.88 6.52 9.87
CA MET A 1 20.87 6.97 10.86
C MET A 1 19.52 7.25 10.20
N ILE A 2 19.48 7.94 9.06
CA ILE A 2 18.24 8.28 8.33
C ILE A 2 17.44 7.04 7.86
N GLN A 3 18.09 6.03 7.29
CA GLN A 3 17.37 4.83 6.78
C GLN A 3 16.64 4.00 7.85
N GLY A 4 17.16 3.96 9.08
CA GLY A 4 16.45 3.28 10.18
C GLY A 4 15.16 4.00 10.55
N ILE A 5 15.15 5.33 10.45
CA ILE A 5 13.97 6.16 10.66
C ILE A 5 12.97 6.00 9.51
N GLU A 6 13.44 5.89 8.26
CA GLU A 6 12.57 5.62 7.10
C GLU A 6 11.86 4.27 7.23
N ILE A 7 12.58 3.21 7.62
CA ILE A 7 11.99 1.88 7.81
C ILE A 7 11.01 1.89 8.99
N PHE A 8 11.38 2.51 10.11
CA PHE A 8 10.51 2.60 11.29
C PHE A 8 9.23 3.40 11.00
N THR A 9 9.37 4.55 10.33
CA THR A 9 8.24 5.39 9.94
C THR A 9 7.35 4.67 8.93
N GLY A 10 7.95 3.99 7.94
CA GLY A 10 7.22 3.17 6.99
C GLY A 10 6.46 2.02 7.65
N LEU A 11 7.08 1.33 8.63
CA LEU A 11 6.41 0.26 9.37
C LEU A 11 5.22 0.80 10.18
N LEU A 12 5.42 1.90 10.90
CA LEU A 12 4.37 2.54 11.70
C LEU A 12 3.22 3.02 10.82
N PHE A 13 3.52 3.61 9.67
CA PHE A 13 2.52 4.09 8.73
C PHE A 13 1.77 2.94 8.04
N THR A 14 2.46 1.83 7.74
CA THR A 14 1.83 0.60 7.22
C THR A 14 0.83 0.03 8.23
N ILE A 15 1.18 -0.02 9.52
CA ILE A 15 0.28 -0.49 10.59
C ILE A 15 -0.97 0.40 10.67
N LEU A 16 -0.79 1.73 10.63
CA LEU A 16 -1.92 2.67 10.62
C LEU A 16 -2.81 2.50 9.38
N CYS A 17 -2.23 2.22 8.22
CA CYS A 17 -3.00 1.96 6.99
C CYS A 17 -3.86 0.69 7.10
N VAL A 18 -3.36 -0.36 7.77
CA VAL A 18 -4.14 -1.58 8.02
C VAL A 18 -5.31 -1.29 8.97
N LEU A 19 -5.09 -0.53 10.03
CA LEU A 19 -6.14 -0.16 11.00
C LEU A 19 -7.24 0.71 10.38
N MET A 20 -6.88 1.58 9.43
CA MET A 20 -7.82 2.46 8.73
C MET A 20 -8.41 1.84 7.45
N PHE A 21 -8.13 0.56 7.18
CA PHE A 21 -8.51 -0.12 5.93
C PHE A 21 -8.10 0.63 4.64
N GLN A 22 -7.02 1.40 4.70
CA GLN A 22 -6.62 2.30 3.62
C GLN A 22 -5.55 1.66 2.74
N ILE A 23 -6.01 0.73 1.89
CA ILE A 23 -5.20 -0.11 1.01
C ILE A 23 -4.31 0.75 0.07
N SER A 24 -4.82 1.89 -0.41
CA SER A 24 -4.05 2.79 -1.27
C SER A 24 -2.83 3.40 -0.57
N PHE A 25 -2.99 3.83 0.69
CA PHE A 25 -1.87 4.40 1.46
C PHE A 25 -0.88 3.33 1.89
N MET A 26 -1.34 2.09 2.10
CA MET A 26 -0.45 0.95 2.33
C MET A 26 0.50 0.72 1.14
N GLY A 27 -0.01 0.81 -0.09
CA GLY A 27 0.81 0.71 -1.31
C GLY A 27 1.84 1.83 -1.42
N LEU A 28 1.47 3.07 -1.13
CA LEU A 28 2.40 4.20 -1.11
C LEU A 28 3.51 4.01 -0.05
N CYS A 29 3.15 3.52 1.13
CA CYS A 29 4.10 3.28 2.20
C CYS A 29 5.13 2.19 1.82
N LEU A 30 4.64 1.09 1.25
CA LEU A 30 5.49 0.03 0.71
C LEU A 30 6.44 0.55 -0.38
N ALA A 31 6.00 1.48 -1.24
CA ALA A 31 6.85 2.08 -2.25
C ALA A 31 8.04 2.84 -1.64
N PHE A 32 7.81 3.61 -0.57
CA PHE A 32 8.88 4.33 0.13
C PHE A 32 9.87 3.38 0.81
N ILE A 33 9.38 2.32 1.46
CA ILE A 33 10.26 1.30 2.06
C ILE A 33 11.08 0.61 0.96
N LEU A 34 10.44 0.27 -0.15
CA LEU A 34 11.10 -0.40 -1.26
C LEU A 34 12.19 0.48 -1.89
N LEU A 35 11.94 1.78 -2.03
CA LEU A 35 12.93 2.73 -2.52
C LEU A 35 14.20 2.74 -1.63
N ALA A 36 14.03 2.74 -0.31
CA ALA A 36 15.14 2.66 0.64
C ALA A 36 15.88 1.31 0.56
N VAL A 37 15.17 0.21 0.29
CA VAL A 37 15.75 -1.14 0.12
C VAL A 37 16.54 -1.25 -1.19
N MET A 38 16.05 -0.66 -2.27
CA MET A 38 16.72 -0.66 -3.58
C MET A 38 18.02 0.14 -3.59
N HIS A 39 18.21 1.03 -2.63
CA HIS A 39 19.50 1.69 -2.40
C HIS A 39 20.60 0.71 -1.92
N HIS A 40 20.22 -0.41 -1.31
CA HIS A 40 21.16 -1.43 -0.81
C HIS A 40 21.20 -2.69 -1.67
N ILE A 41 20.11 -2.99 -2.39
CA ILE A 41 19.99 -4.20 -3.19
C ILE A 41 20.05 -3.87 -4.68
N PRO A 42 20.96 -4.50 -5.45
CA PRO A 42 21.05 -4.25 -6.89
C PRO A 42 19.78 -4.68 -7.62
N TRP A 43 19.41 -3.90 -8.65
CA TRP A 43 18.23 -4.12 -9.50
C TRP A 43 18.23 -5.49 -10.23
N GLU A 44 19.36 -6.17 -10.34
CA GLU A 44 19.46 -7.50 -10.96
C GLU A 44 18.69 -8.59 -10.21
N ASN A 45 18.32 -8.33 -8.94
CA ASN A 45 17.58 -9.30 -8.15
C ASN A 45 16.11 -9.37 -8.62
N ARG A 46 15.72 -10.50 -9.22
CA ARG A 46 14.35 -10.72 -9.74
C ARG A 46 13.26 -10.49 -8.69
N ILE A 47 13.55 -10.75 -7.42
CA ILE A 47 12.62 -10.51 -6.31
C ILE A 47 12.27 -9.02 -6.22
N ILE A 48 13.26 -8.13 -6.31
CA ILE A 48 13.05 -6.67 -6.24
C ILE A 48 12.24 -6.19 -7.43
N GLN A 49 12.53 -6.71 -8.63
CA GLN A 49 11.77 -6.37 -9.83
C GLN A 49 10.28 -6.70 -9.69
N VAL A 50 9.94 -7.84 -9.08
CA VAL A 50 8.55 -8.21 -8.79
C VAL A 50 7.96 -7.35 -7.66
N LEU A 51 8.73 -7.12 -6.59
CA LEU A 51 8.29 -6.36 -5.42
C LEU A 51 7.97 -4.89 -5.76
N VAL A 52 8.61 -4.32 -6.80
CA VAL A 52 8.31 -2.97 -7.30
C VAL A 52 6.87 -2.85 -7.79
N TYR A 53 6.27 -3.90 -8.36
CA TYR A 53 4.89 -3.85 -8.85
C TYR A 53 3.84 -3.97 -7.73
N LEU A 54 4.21 -4.57 -6.59
CA LEU A 54 3.32 -4.75 -5.44
C LEU A 54 2.69 -3.43 -4.93
N PRO A 55 3.44 -2.34 -4.66
CA PRO A 55 2.84 -1.09 -4.20
C PRO A 55 1.88 -0.49 -5.23
N PHE A 56 2.20 -0.55 -6.53
CA PHE A 56 1.32 -0.05 -7.58
C PHE A 56 0.02 -0.87 -7.67
N ALA A 57 0.11 -2.19 -7.55
CA ALA A 57 -1.07 -3.06 -7.54
C ALA A 57 -2.00 -2.74 -6.35
N LEU A 58 -1.43 -2.48 -5.17
CA LEU A 58 -2.19 -2.08 -3.98
C LEU A 58 -2.86 -0.70 -4.13
N ILE A 59 -2.14 0.28 -4.70
CA ILE A 59 -2.72 1.61 -4.99
C ILE A 59 -3.88 1.46 -5.98
N LEU A 60 -3.68 0.69 -7.05
CA LEU A 60 -4.69 0.52 -8.08
C LEU A 60 -5.92 -0.23 -7.54
N LEU A 61 -5.72 -1.24 -6.69
CA LEU A 61 -6.80 -1.91 -5.96
C LEU A 61 -7.57 -0.94 -5.05
N GLY A 62 -6.87 -0.18 -4.21
CA GLY A 62 -7.52 0.74 -3.28
C GLY A 62 -8.26 1.87 -4.01
N VAL A 63 -7.71 2.40 -5.10
CA VAL A 63 -8.39 3.37 -5.98
C VAL A 63 -9.62 2.74 -6.64
N SER A 64 -9.51 1.50 -7.12
CA SER A 64 -10.65 0.79 -7.71
C SER A 64 -11.76 0.58 -6.69
N LEU A 65 -11.43 0.16 -5.47
CA LEU A 65 -12.40 -0.01 -4.37
C LEU A 65 -13.04 1.32 -3.97
N GLY A 66 -12.25 2.40 -3.88
CA GLY A 66 -12.76 3.75 -3.61
C GLY A 66 -13.65 4.27 -4.72
N ALA A 67 -13.31 4.02 -5.98
CA ALA A 67 -14.15 4.35 -7.13
C ALA A 67 -15.48 3.56 -7.09
N MET A 68 -15.44 2.25 -6.82
CA MET A 68 -16.66 1.43 -6.66
C MET A 68 -17.56 1.91 -5.52
N SER A 69 -16.96 2.39 -4.42
CA SER A 69 -17.68 3.06 -3.32
C SER A 69 -18.37 4.35 -3.81
N ALA A 70 -17.65 5.23 -4.51
CA ALA A 70 -18.19 6.47 -5.05
C ALA A 70 -19.32 6.25 -6.10
N PHE A 71 -19.24 5.16 -6.87
CA PHE A 71 -20.31 4.75 -7.80
C PHE A 71 -21.50 4.06 -7.09
N GLY A 72 -21.51 3.99 -5.76
CA GLY A 72 -22.62 3.44 -4.97
C GLY A 72 -22.72 1.91 -4.99
N MET A 73 -21.73 1.20 -5.55
CA MET A 73 -21.68 -0.28 -5.56
C MET A 73 -21.28 -0.89 -4.21
N GLN A 74 -21.01 -0.05 -3.21
CA GLN A 74 -20.61 -0.48 -1.88
C GLN A 74 -21.68 -1.38 -1.24
N THR A 75 -22.96 -1.06 -1.43
CA THR A 75 -24.09 -1.84 -0.88
C THR A 75 -24.31 -3.19 -1.56
N VAL A 76 -23.80 -3.37 -2.79
CA VAL A 76 -23.94 -4.60 -3.59
C VAL A 76 -22.85 -5.62 -3.27
N PHE A 77 -21.61 -5.15 -3.04
CA PHE A 77 -20.48 -6.02 -2.70
C PHE A 77 -20.24 -6.17 -1.19
N PHE A 78 -20.62 -5.17 -0.41
CA PHE A 78 -20.46 -5.12 1.04
C PHE A 78 -21.84 -4.87 1.63
N GLY A 79 -22.63 -5.94 1.80
CA GLY A 79 -24.02 -5.85 2.27
C GLY A 79 -24.18 -4.92 3.47
N TYR A 80 -25.17 -4.01 3.40
CA TYR A 80 -25.76 -3.07 4.38
C TYR A 80 -25.13 -2.93 5.81
N GLY A 81 -23.80 -2.93 5.96
CA GLY A 81 -23.17 -3.07 7.28
C GLY A 81 -21.71 -2.63 7.39
N PHE A 82 -21.04 -2.30 6.29
CA PHE A 82 -19.77 -1.57 6.39
C PHE A 82 -20.08 -0.07 6.50
N HIS A 83 -20.28 0.38 7.74
CA HIS A 83 -20.16 1.79 8.10
C HIS A 83 -18.66 2.12 8.18
N PHE A 84 -18.17 2.93 7.25
CA PHE A 84 -16.94 3.71 7.39
C PHE A 84 -17.25 4.99 8.16
#